data_AF-A0A1A8ZAA0-F1
#
_entry.id   AF-A0A1A8ZAA0-F1
#
_cell.length_a   1.000
_cell.length_b   1.000
_cell.length_c   1.000
_cell.angle_alpha   90.00
_cell.angle_beta   90.00
_cell.angle_gamma   90.00
#
_symmetry.space_group_name_H-M   'P 1'
#
loop_
_entity.id
_entity.type
_entity.pdbx_description
1 polymer ?
#
loop_
_entity_poly.entity_id
_entity_poly.type
_entity_poly.pdbx_seq_one_letter_code
_entity_poly.pdbx_strand_id
1 'polypeptide(L)'
;MHQRDLLEKLRDPSCPRAGVVLAPPGAGIRTAVLQHAAAVAPTSLVMVVTRTVVEARQWAVRLADRGVVVRLLAGAPDALELLESLDHPRDGVIVTTFSRLQSGPSRRALASVRPDLLIWDDPAASLPVQLGDQARQVVVLASPGDGQRWAQWPVLLAVGTEVLPDRGHPTVREVPFEVSREELELRTEARALLRSLGVKPPQPWSDSLPSLHAWLLARATEAGEHLSTRVWAVLDRIENVPPDDDRRDVLRRTLAGVASLSRPCLVVAPTPADAVYTADQLAGSALAPVPVIDATLSAADRRGVLAGLALGQCVVATPVLDDVWHELPIGCVLVLLPFPDGSGLPGRIVDAVEDIPGLDIIRLREVPSPAAG
;
A
#
# COMPACT_ATOMS: atom_id res chain seq x y z
N MET A 1 -5.56 8.01 -25.26
CA MET A 1 -6.95 8.42 -25.57
C MET A 1 -7.63 8.93 -24.30
N HIS A 2 -7.82 8.09 -23.28
CA HIS A 2 -8.53 8.44 -22.02
C HIS A 2 -8.05 9.69 -21.26
N GLN A 3 -6.75 9.99 -21.23
CA GLN A 3 -6.23 11.21 -20.59
C GLN A 3 -6.78 12.49 -21.23
N ARG A 4 -6.83 12.51 -22.57
CA ARG A 4 -7.33 13.66 -23.33
C ARG A 4 -8.83 13.80 -23.12
N ASP A 5 -9.58 12.71 -23.22
CA ASP A 5 -11.03 12.70 -23.04
C ASP A 5 -11.42 13.18 -21.64
N LEU A 6 -10.71 12.73 -20.60
CA LEU A 6 -10.92 13.21 -19.23
C LEU A 6 -10.58 14.70 -19.10
N LEU A 7 -9.45 15.14 -19.64
CA LEU A 7 -9.06 16.54 -19.57
C LEU A 7 -10.07 17.46 -20.29
N GLU A 8 -10.57 17.03 -21.44
CA GLU A 8 -11.63 17.75 -22.18
C GLU A 8 -12.92 17.81 -21.35
N LYS A 9 -13.36 16.69 -20.76
CA LYS A 9 -14.52 16.67 -19.85
C LYS A 9 -14.35 17.56 -18.63
N LEU A 10 -13.18 17.56 -17.98
CA LEU A 10 -12.91 18.39 -16.80
C LEU A 10 -12.91 19.89 -17.12
N ARG A 11 -12.56 20.26 -18.36
CA ARG A 11 -12.58 21.66 -18.84
C ARG A 11 -13.95 22.11 -19.32
N ASP A 12 -14.87 21.17 -19.59
CA ASP A 12 -16.21 21.48 -20.04
C ASP A 12 -17.01 22.18 -18.92
N PRO A 13 -17.56 23.38 -19.13
CA PRO A 13 -18.40 24.05 -18.15
C PRO A 13 -19.65 23.27 -17.74
N SER A 14 -20.09 22.32 -18.57
CA SER A 14 -21.20 21.41 -18.28
C SER A 14 -20.80 20.20 -17.43
N CYS A 15 -19.51 20.05 -17.11
CA CYS A 15 -19.01 19.00 -16.23
C CYS A 15 -19.78 19.04 -14.89
N PRO A 16 -20.30 17.89 -14.42
CA PRO A 16 -20.97 17.83 -13.13
C PRO A 16 -20.12 18.43 -12.02
N ARG A 17 -20.77 19.15 -11.11
CA ARG A 17 -20.12 19.70 -9.91
C ARG A 17 -19.29 18.64 -9.19
N ALA A 18 -19.83 17.43 -9.05
CA ALA A 18 -19.19 16.34 -8.35
C ALA A 18 -19.14 15.14 -9.29
N GLY A 19 -17.97 14.52 -9.46
CA GLY A 19 -17.82 13.39 -10.35
C GLY A 19 -16.70 12.45 -9.93
N VAL A 20 -16.82 11.18 -10.32
CA VAL A 20 -15.85 10.12 -10.03
C VAL A 20 -15.15 9.66 -11.30
N VAL A 21 -13.86 9.42 -11.19
CA VAL A 21 -13.06 8.73 -12.19
C VAL A 21 -12.68 7.37 -11.62
N LEU A 22 -13.15 6.32 -12.28
CA LEU A 22 -12.87 4.94 -11.93
C LEU A 22 -11.76 4.44 -12.84
N ALA A 23 -10.57 4.23 -12.30
CA ALA A 23 -9.45 3.75 -13.09
C ALA A 23 -8.49 2.93 -12.24
N PRO A 24 -7.94 1.83 -12.77
CA PRO A 24 -6.91 1.10 -12.05
C PRO A 24 -5.66 1.96 -11.87
N PRO A 25 -4.84 1.68 -10.84
CA PRO A 25 -3.49 2.22 -10.73
C PRO A 25 -2.72 2.04 -12.06
N GLY A 26 -1.82 2.97 -12.37
CA GLY A 26 -1.05 2.94 -13.62
C GLY A 26 -1.81 3.38 -14.89
N ALA A 27 -3.12 3.61 -14.87
CA ALA A 27 -3.88 4.06 -16.05
C ALA A 27 -3.50 5.47 -16.55
N GLY A 28 -2.60 6.17 -15.85
CA GLY A 28 -2.11 7.49 -16.21
C GLY A 28 -3.17 8.60 -16.07
N ILE A 29 -4.30 8.31 -15.42
CA ILE A 29 -5.41 9.25 -15.24
C ILE A 29 -5.00 10.45 -14.38
N ARG A 30 -4.14 10.21 -13.38
CA ARG A 30 -3.58 11.25 -12.51
C ARG A 30 -2.93 12.38 -13.32
N THR A 31 -2.32 12.08 -14.48
CA THR A 31 -1.72 13.08 -15.37
C THR A 31 -2.72 14.10 -15.91
N ALA A 32 -3.91 13.65 -16.32
CA ALA A 32 -4.96 14.54 -16.82
C ALA A 32 -5.51 15.44 -15.71
N VAL A 33 -5.72 14.87 -14.52
CA VAL A 33 -6.18 15.63 -13.34
C VAL A 33 -5.11 16.62 -12.87
N LEU A 34 -3.83 16.24 -12.84
CA LEU A 34 -2.70 17.13 -12.59
C LEU A 34 -2.68 18.32 -13.55
N GLN A 35 -2.89 18.07 -14.85
CA GLN A 35 -2.91 19.12 -15.86
C GLN A 35 -4.09 20.08 -15.69
N HIS A 36 -5.26 19.56 -15.31
CA HIS A 36 -6.41 20.40 -15.00
C HIS A 36 -6.17 21.23 -13.72
N ALA A 37 -5.69 20.61 -12.65
CA ALA A 37 -5.34 21.28 -11.39
C ALA A 37 -4.34 22.42 -11.61
N ALA A 38 -3.28 22.18 -12.37
CA ALA A 38 -2.26 23.18 -12.67
C ALA A 38 -2.80 24.35 -13.52
N ALA A 39 -3.85 24.14 -14.31
CA ALA A 39 -4.50 25.20 -15.07
C ALA A 39 -5.46 26.05 -14.20
N VAL A 40 -6.06 25.46 -13.17
CA VAL A 40 -7.00 26.15 -12.25
C VAL A 40 -6.26 26.91 -11.15
N ALA A 41 -5.16 26.33 -10.64
CA ALA A 41 -4.42 26.85 -9.50
C ALA A 41 -3.94 28.31 -9.61
N PRO A 42 -3.56 28.87 -10.77
CA PRO A 42 -3.09 30.26 -10.84
C PRO A 42 -4.15 31.32 -10.52
N THR A 43 -5.44 30.98 -10.60
CA THR A 43 -6.56 31.92 -10.42
C THR A 43 -7.52 31.50 -9.31
N SER A 44 -7.30 30.34 -8.73
CA SER A 44 -8.28 29.68 -7.88
C SER A 44 -7.60 28.68 -6.97
N LEU A 45 -8.21 28.39 -5.83
CA LEU A 45 -7.62 27.47 -4.87
C LEU A 45 -7.98 26.02 -5.24
N VAL A 46 -6.94 25.20 -5.39
CA VAL A 46 -7.08 23.75 -5.57
C VAL A 46 -6.72 23.04 -4.28
N MET A 47 -7.51 22.06 -3.88
CA MET A 47 -7.21 21.21 -2.74
C MET A 47 -7.09 19.76 -3.20
N VAL A 48 -5.98 19.11 -2.85
CA VAL A 48 -5.75 17.69 -3.11
C VAL A 48 -5.72 16.95 -1.78
N VAL A 49 -6.61 15.99 -1.63
CA VAL A 49 -6.71 15.12 -0.47
C VAL A 49 -6.33 13.72 -0.89
N THR A 50 -5.32 13.16 -0.25
CA THR A 50 -4.78 11.83 -0.53
C THR A 50 -4.96 10.90 0.66
N ARG A 51 -4.69 9.61 0.47
CA ARG A 51 -4.73 8.64 1.56
C ARG A 51 -3.48 8.74 2.42
N THR A 52 -2.31 8.83 1.79
CA THR A 52 -1.01 8.75 2.48
C THR A 52 -0.16 10.00 2.30
N VAL A 53 0.79 10.21 3.22
CA VAL A 53 1.74 11.33 3.11
C VAL A 53 2.66 11.17 1.89
N VAL A 54 2.91 9.93 1.46
CA VAL A 54 3.74 9.64 0.28
C VAL A 54 3.03 10.13 -0.99
N GLU A 55 1.76 9.76 -1.19
CA GLU A 55 0.94 10.28 -2.28
C GLU A 55 0.85 11.82 -2.24
N ALA A 56 0.63 12.39 -1.05
CA ALA A 56 0.59 13.84 -0.87
C ALA A 56 1.89 14.51 -1.36
N ARG A 57 3.06 13.93 -1.03
CA ARG A 57 4.35 14.44 -1.51
C ARG A 57 4.50 14.30 -3.02
N GLN A 58 4.11 13.16 -3.60
CA GLN A 58 4.16 12.94 -5.05
C GLN A 58 3.30 13.98 -5.80
N TRP A 59 2.08 14.24 -5.32
CA TRP A 59 1.24 15.30 -5.86
C TRP A 59 1.90 16.67 -5.74
N ALA A 60 2.47 16.98 -4.58
CA ALA A 60 3.08 18.27 -4.35
C ALA A 60 4.27 18.53 -5.29
N VAL A 61 5.16 17.54 -5.43
CA VAL A 61 6.30 17.61 -6.36
C VAL A 61 5.82 17.77 -7.80
N ARG A 62 4.89 16.92 -8.25
CA ARG A 62 4.39 16.93 -9.65
C ARG A 62 3.68 18.23 -10.02
N LEU A 63 3.02 18.89 -9.07
CA LEU A 63 2.37 20.19 -9.28
C LEU A 63 3.39 21.34 -9.23
N ALA A 64 4.37 21.27 -8.32
CA ALA A 64 5.46 22.24 -8.26
C ALA A 64 6.31 22.24 -9.54
N ASP A 65 6.60 21.05 -10.10
CA ASP A 65 7.31 20.88 -11.38
C ASP A 65 6.57 21.53 -12.57
N ARG A 66 5.27 21.82 -12.41
CA ARG A 66 4.44 22.54 -13.39
C ARG A 66 4.35 24.05 -13.13
N GLY A 67 5.18 24.57 -12.22
CA GLY A 67 5.23 25.99 -11.88
C GLY A 67 4.10 26.47 -10.96
N VAL A 68 3.41 25.55 -10.29
CA VAL A 68 2.29 25.87 -9.39
C VAL A 68 2.83 26.12 -7.97
N VAL A 69 2.28 27.12 -7.27
CA VAL A 69 2.55 27.32 -5.84
C VAL A 69 1.84 26.23 -5.06
N VAL A 70 2.60 25.36 -4.40
CA VAL A 70 2.06 24.23 -3.63
C VAL A 70 2.41 24.37 -2.16
N ARG A 71 1.41 24.20 -1.30
CA ARG A 71 1.56 24.05 0.15
C ARG A 71 1.21 22.63 0.55
N LEU A 72 2.20 21.87 1.01
CA LEU A 72 2.00 20.54 1.55
C LEU A 72 1.76 20.62 3.06
N LEU A 73 0.62 20.16 3.54
CA LEU A 73 0.33 20.06 4.96
C LEU A 73 0.86 18.73 5.52
N ALA A 74 2.17 18.65 5.70
CA ALA A 74 2.91 17.48 6.19
C ALA A 74 3.07 17.44 7.72
N GLY A 75 2.67 18.48 8.46
CA GLY A 75 2.65 18.49 9.93
C GLY A 75 1.68 19.49 10.55
N ALA A 76 1.67 19.51 11.88
CA ALA A 76 1.05 20.59 12.64
C ALA A 76 1.69 21.97 12.38
N PRO A 77 3.02 22.10 12.19
CA PRO A 77 3.64 23.40 11.87
C PRO A 77 3.06 24.04 10.60
N ASP A 78 2.93 23.27 9.52
CA ASP A 78 2.38 23.78 8.25
C ASP A 78 0.91 24.26 8.39
N ALA A 79 0.15 23.57 9.25
CA ALA A 79 -1.23 23.95 9.54
C ALA A 79 -1.33 25.20 10.41
N LEU A 80 -0.38 25.41 11.33
CA LEU A 80 -0.31 26.62 12.14
C LEU A 80 0.12 27.81 11.29
N GLU A 81 1.10 27.65 10.39
CA GLU A 81 1.48 28.68 9.43
C GLU A 81 0.29 29.14 8.58
N LEU A 82 -0.55 28.20 8.13
CA LEU A 82 -1.76 28.51 7.37
C LEU A 82 -2.82 29.27 8.22
N LEU A 83 -2.91 28.97 9.52
CA LEU A 83 -3.82 29.66 10.45
C LEU A 83 -3.33 31.05 10.85
N GLU A 84 -2.02 31.22 10.95
CA GLU A 84 -1.35 32.47 11.34
C GLU A 84 -1.21 33.44 10.17
N SER A 85 -1.29 32.94 8.93
CA SER A 85 -1.33 33.77 7.74
C SER A 85 -2.58 34.65 7.74
N LEU A 86 -2.38 35.98 7.72
CA LEU A 86 -3.46 36.98 7.75
C LEU A 86 -4.39 36.91 6.52
N ASP A 87 -3.91 36.36 5.41
CA ASP A 87 -4.67 36.15 4.18
C ASP A 87 -4.74 34.65 3.85
N HIS A 88 -5.96 34.09 3.87
CA HIS A 88 -6.17 32.75 3.33
C HIS A 88 -5.78 32.71 1.85
N PRO A 89 -5.08 31.66 1.39
CA PRO A 89 -4.69 31.54 0.00
C PRO A 89 -5.93 31.51 -0.89
N ARG A 90 -5.97 32.40 -1.88
CA ARG A 90 -7.06 32.47 -2.87
C ARG A 90 -6.73 31.71 -4.15
N ASP A 91 -5.45 31.43 -4.36
CA ASP A 91 -4.88 30.70 -5.48
C ASP A 91 -3.81 29.71 -4.98
N GLY A 92 -3.36 28.84 -5.88
CA GLY A 92 -2.39 27.79 -5.63
C GLY A 92 -3.03 26.45 -5.28
N VAL A 93 -2.19 25.55 -4.74
CA VAL A 93 -2.60 24.19 -4.35
C VAL A 93 -2.30 23.95 -2.88
N ILE A 94 -3.26 23.40 -2.16
CA ILE A 94 -3.03 22.77 -0.85
C ILE A 94 -3.11 21.25 -1.01
N VAL A 95 -2.07 20.54 -0.59
CA VAL A 95 -2.03 19.07 -0.58
C VAL A 95 -2.03 18.56 0.85
N THR A 96 -2.90 17.61 1.16
CA THR A 96 -3.03 17.03 2.51
C THR A 96 -3.46 15.57 2.47
N THR A 97 -3.55 14.95 3.63
CA THR A 97 -4.06 13.57 3.81
C THR A 97 -5.42 13.58 4.50
N PHE A 98 -6.21 12.53 4.26
CA PHE A 98 -7.51 12.36 4.90
C PHE A 98 -7.43 12.37 6.43
N SER A 99 -6.42 11.70 7.02
CA SER A 99 -6.23 11.65 8.48
C SER A 99 -6.10 13.04 9.12
N ARG A 100 -5.51 14.00 8.40
CA ARG A 100 -5.32 15.39 8.85
C ARG A 100 -6.59 16.23 8.76
N LEU A 101 -7.52 15.86 7.88
CA LEU A 101 -8.83 16.52 7.80
C LEU A 101 -9.72 16.19 8.98
N GLN A 102 -9.53 15.03 9.60
CA GLN A 102 -10.44 14.56 10.65
C GLN A 102 -10.19 15.22 12.01
N SER A 103 -8.94 15.62 12.30
CA SER A 103 -8.58 16.10 13.64
C SER A 103 -7.40 17.09 13.64
N GLY A 104 -7.23 17.78 14.77
CA GLY A 104 -6.05 18.61 15.04
C GLY A 104 -6.04 19.99 14.37
N PRO A 105 -4.86 20.64 14.32
CA PRO A 105 -4.68 21.97 13.74
C PRO A 105 -5.03 22.03 12.24
N SER A 106 -4.71 20.99 11.47
CA SER A 106 -5.01 20.93 10.03
C SER A 106 -6.50 21.02 9.75
N ARG A 107 -7.35 20.30 10.51
CA ARG A 107 -8.81 20.43 10.39
C ARG A 107 -9.28 21.87 10.61
N ARG A 108 -8.72 22.58 11.60
CA ARG A 108 -9.10 23.98 11.88
C ARG A 108 -8.65 24.90 10.75
N ALA A 109 -7.40 24.74 10.29
CA ALA A 109 -6.83 25.51 9.20
C ALA A 109 -7.64 25.38 7.90
N LEU A 110 -8.19 24.18 7.66
CA LEU A 110 -8.92 23.85 6.43
C LEU A 110 -10.43 24.07 6.55
N ALA A 111 -10.98 24.36 7.74
CA ALA A 111 -12.43 24.50 7.94
C ALA A 111 -13.03 25.73 7.25
N SER A 112 -12.23 26.78 7.05
CA SER A 112 -12.62 28.01 6.34
C SER A 112 -12.24 28.01 4.86
N VAL A 113 -11.47 27.00 4.43
CA VAL A 113 -10.94 26.92 3.07
C VAL A 113 -12.04 26.51 2.10
N ARG A 114 -12.27 27.33 1.07
CA ARG A 114 -13.27 27.07 0.03
C ARG A 114 -12.57 26.87 -1.32
N PRO A 115 -12.16 25.64 -1.65
CA PRO A 115 -11.46 25.39 -2.90
C PRO A 115 -12.44 25.50 -4.08
N ASP A 116 -11.97 26.03 -5.21
CA ASP A 116 -12.72 25.94 -6.46
C ASP A 116 -12.70 24.51 -7.00
N LEU A 117 -11.58 23.81 -6.81
CA LEU A 117 -11.42 22.40 -7.20
C LEU A 117 -10.92 21.57 -6.02
N LEU A 118 -11.70 20.56 -5.64
CA LEU A 118 -11.31 19.53 -4.68
C LEU A 118 -11.02 18.23 -5.44
N ILE A 119 -9.78 17.76 -5.37
CA ILE A 119 -9.36 16.45 -5.86
C ILE A 119 -9.25 15.53 -4.67
N TRP A 120 -9.92 14.40 -4.74
CA TRP A 120 -9.88 13.39 -3.70
C TRP A 120 -9.36 12.07 -4.27
N ASP A 121 -8.11 11.77 -3.94
CA ASP A 121 -7.35 10.65 -4.47
C ASP A 121 -7.29 9.48 -3.48
N ASP A 122 -7.62 8.28 -3.96
CA ASP A 122 -7.77 7.02 -3.22
C ASP A 122 -8.53 7.16 -1.87
N PRO A 123 -9.83 7.51 -1.91
CA PRO A 123 -10.62 7.83 -0.72
C PRO A 123 -10.79 6.63 0.24
N ALA A 124 -10.01 6.60 1.33
CA ALA A 124 -10.11 5.55 2.36
C ALA A 124 -11.40 5.56 3.21
N ALA A 125 -12.08 6.71 3.34
CA ALA A 125 -13.34 6.85 4.09
C ALA A 125 -14.23 7.92 3.45
N SER A 126 -15.43 8.21 3.95
CA SER A 126 -16.33 9.21 3.36
C SER A 126 -15.78 10.63 3.49
N LEU A 127 -16.02 11.50 2.48
CA LEU A 127 -15.55 12.89 2.52
C LEU A 127 -16.30 13.59 3.65
N PRO A 128 -15.64 14.44 4.44
CA PRO A 128 -16.37 15.36 5.31
C PRO A 128 -17.33 16.18 4.46
N VAL A 129 -18.64 16.05 4.71
CA VAL A 129 -19.73 16.69 3.92
C VAL A 129 -19.47 18.18 3.72
N GLN A 130 -19.00 18.85 4.78
CA GLN A 130 -18.66 20.28 4.75
C GLN A 130 -17.62 20.65 3.68
N LEU A 131 -16.60 19.82 3.45
CA LEU A 131 -15.55 20.11 2.48
C LEU A 131 -16.04 19.92 1.05
N GLY A 132 -16.85 18.88 0.81
CA GLY A 132 -17.50 18.66 -0.48
C GLY A 132 -18.47 19.79 -0.83
N ASP A 133 -19.25 20.25 0.15
CA ASP A 133 -20.25 21.32 -0.04
C ASP A 133 -19.62 22.69 -0.28
N GLN A 134 -18.42 22.94 0.24
CA GLN A 134 -17.71 24.21 0.04
C GLN A 134 -16.99 24.28 -1.31
N ALA A 135 -16.70 23.13 -1.93
CA ALA A 135 -16.00 23.08 -3.21
C ALA A 135 -16.91 23.40 -4.40
N ARG A 136 -16.43 24.22 -5.35
CA ARG A 136 -17.17 24.47 -6.61
C ARG A 136 -17.17 23.26 -7.53
N GLN A 137 -16.10 22.48 -7.54
CA GLN A 137 -15.99 21.22 -8.25
C GLN A 137 -15.28 20.17 -7.39
N VAL A 138 -15.76 18.92 -7.45
CA VAL A 138 -15.17 17.77 -6.75
C VAL A 138 -14.88 16.66 -7.75
N VAL A 139 -13.62 16.23 -7.81
CA VAL A 139 -13.16 15.12 -8.63
C VAL A 139 -12.62 14.03 -7.71
N VAL A 140 -13.26 12.86 -7.73
CA VAL A 140 -12.81 11.68 -6.98
C VAL A 140 -12.04 10.78 -7.92
N LEU A 141 -10.84 10.35 -7.52
CA LEU A 141 -10.07 9.31 -8.18
C LEU A 141 -10.19 8.03 -7.34
N ALA A 142 -10.80 7.00 -7.90
CA ALA A 142 -11.05 5.75 -7.19
C ALA A 142 -10.73 4.52 -8.05
N SER A 143 -10.46 3.41 -7.37
CA SER A 143 -10.25 2.12 -8.01
C SER A 143 -11.56 1.57 -8.60
N PRO A 144 -11.53 0.81 -9.72
CA PRO A 144 -12.74 0.26 -10.33
C PRO A 144 -13.53 -0.66 -9.38
N GLY A 145 -12.84 -1.36 -8.48
CA GLY A 145 -13.45 -2.21 -7.45
C GLY A 145 -14.33 -1.45 -6.46
N ASP A 146 -14.14 -0.14 -6.30
CA ASP A 146 -14.95 0.70 -5.42
C ASP A 146 -16.21 1.27 -6.10
N GLY A 147 -16.50 0.88 -7.35
CA GLY A 147 -17.58 1.48 -8.15
C GLY A 147 -18.94 1.52 -7.44
N GLN A 148 -19.27 0.49 -6.64
CA GLN A 148 -20.53 0.43 -5.88
C GLN A 148 -20.63 1.56 -4.83
N ARG A 149 -19.52 1.95 -4.22
CA ARG A 149 -19.46 3.03 -3.23
C ARG A 149 -19.76 4.40 -3.85
N TRP A 150 -19.48 4.55 -5.14
CA TRP A 150 -19.65 5.80 -5.90
C TRP A 150 -20.87 5.78 -6.82
N ALA A 151 -21.77 4.81 -6.68
CA ALA A 151 -22.90 4.62 -7.59
C ALA A 151 -23.84 5.83 -7.70
N GLN A 152 -23.85 6.71 -6.68
CA GLN A 152 -24.66 7.94 -6.67
C GLN A 152 -23.98 9.13 -7.36
N TRP A 153 -22.70 9.02 -7.72
CA TRP A 153 -21.93 10.09 -8.31
C TRP A 153 -21.84 9.91 -9.83
N PRO A 154 -21.95 10.99 -10.63
CA PRO A 154 -21.70 10.95 -12.05
C PRO A 154 -20.30 10.41 -12.36
N VAL A 155 -20.21 9.35 -13.18
CA VAL A 155 -18.93 8.80 -13.63
C VAL A 155 -18.40 9.65 -14.78
N LEU A 156 -17.31 10.38 -14.53
CA LEU A 156 -16.65 11.22 -15.52
C LEU A 156 -15.88 10.37 -16.54
N LEU A 157 -15.24 9.30 -16.06
CA LEU A 157 -14.51 8.34 -16.86
C LEU A 157 -14.44 7.00 -16.10
N ALA A 158 -14.63 5.90 -16.82
CA ALA A 158 -14.34 4.55 -16.33
C ALA A 158 -13.32 3.91 -17.28
N VAL A 159 -12.23 3.40 -16.71
CA VAL A 159 -11.18 2.67 -17.42
C VAL A 159 -11.09 1.29 -16.81
N GLY A 160 -11.28 0.25 -17.64
CA GLY A 160 -11.05 -1.12 -17.22
C GLY A 160 -9.57 -1.49 -17.29
N THR A 161 -9.22 -2.61 -16.65
CA THR A 161 -7.84 -3.13 -16.59
C THR A 161 -7.31 -3.56 -17.96
N GLU A 162 -8.20 -3.91 -18.89
CA GLU A 162 -7.91 -4.31 -20.28
C GLU A 162 -7.26 -3.20 -21.13
N VAL A 163 -7.34 -1.95 -20.66
CA VAL A 163 -6.88 -0.77 -21.38
C VAL A 163 -5.45 -0.38 -21.02
N LEU A 164 -4.87 -0.98 -19.97
CA LEU A 164 -3.48 -0.77 -19.61
C LEU A 164 -2.60 -1.36 -20.72
N PRO A 165 -1.95 -0.53 -21.57
CA PRO A 165 -1.00 -1.05 -22.53
C PRO A 165 0.19 -1.63 -21.78
N ASP A 166 0.86 -2.62 -22.38
CA ASP A 166 2.06 -3.31 -21.90
C ASP A 166 3.29 -2.35 -21.86
N ARG A 167 3.15 -1.19 -21.19
CA ARG A 167 4.05 -0.02 -21.22
C ARG A 167 5.10 -0.07 -20.11
N GLY A 168 5.58 -1.26 -19.75
CA GLY A 168 6.55 -1.41 -18.67
C GLY A 168 6.02 -1.01 -17.29
N HIS A 169 4.69 -0.98 -17.13
CA HIS A 169 4.03 -0.99 -15.83
C HIS A 169 4.31 -2.30 -15.09
N PRO A 170 4.20 -2.32 -13.76
CA PRO A 170 4.46 -3.53 -13.02
C PRO A 170 3.51 -4.66 -13.45
N THR A 171 4.06 -5.76 -13.95
CA THR A 171 3.23 -6.93 -14.26
C THR A 171 2.90 -7.63 -12.94
N VAL A 172 1.63 -7.61 -12.54
CA VAL A 172 1.17 -8.31 -11.34
C VAL A 172 0.73 -9.73 -11.71
N ARG A 173 1.47 -10.74 -11.24
CA ARG A 173 1.15 -12.16 -11.41
C ARG A 173 0.77 -12.78 -10.08
N GLU A 174 -0.42 -13.36 -9.99
CA GLU A 174 -0.80 -14.19 -8.84
C GLU A 174 -0.29 -15.62 -9.04
N VAL A 175 0.35 -16.18 -8.02
CA VAL A 175 0.82 -17.56 -7.98
C VAL A 175 0.12 -18.24 -6.80
N PRO A 176 -0.90 -19.07 -7.06
CA PRO A 176 -1.62 -19.76 -6.00
C PRO A 176 -0.75 -20.87 -5.39
N PHE A 177 -0.95 -21.14 -4.11
CA PHE A 177 -0.43 -22.33 -3.44
C PHE A 177 -1.46 -22.85 -2.44
N GLU A 178 -1.48 -24.17 -2.25
CA GLU A 178 -2.42 -24.82 -1.36
C GLU A 178 -1.93 -24.74 0.08
N VAL A 179 -2.86 -24.58 1.01
CA VAL A 179 -2.59 -24.74 2.44
C VAL A 179 -3.22 -26.04 2.91
N SER A 180 -2.42 -26.87 3.56
CA SER A 180 -2.89 -28.15 4.08
C SER A 180 -3.99 -27.95 5.12
N ARG A 181 -4.91 -28.92 5.20
CA ARG A 181 -5.97 -28.89 6.22
C ARG A 181 -5.40 -28.88 7.65
N GLU A 182 -4.33 -29.64 7.88
CA GLU A 182 -3.65 -29.70 9.17
C GLU A 182 -3.09 -28.34 9.59
N GLU A 183 -2.45 -27.63 8.66
CA GLU A 183 -1.97 -26.27 8.91
C GLU A 183 -3.13 -25.31 9.20
N LEU A 184 -4.23 -25.36 8.44
CA LEU A 184 -5.40 -24.52 8.68
C LEU A 184 -6.02 -24.77 10.06
N GLU A 185 -6.10 -26.03 10.49
CA GLU A 185 -6.58 -26.42 11.83
C GLU A 185 -5.63 -25.88 12.91
N LEU A 186 -4.31 -26.01 12.73
CA LEU A 186 -3.31 -25.52 13.66
C LEU A 186 -3.29 -23.98 13.77
N ARG A 187 -3.36 -23.27 12.64
CA ARG A 187 -3.50 -21.80 12.61
C ARG A 187 -4.77 -21.36 13.35
N THR A 188 -5.86 -22.10 13.20
CA THR A 188 -7.14 -21.80 13.87
C THR A 188 -7.04 -22.00 15.38
N GLU A 189 -6.41 -23.09 15.82
CA GLU A 189 -6.16 -23.37 17.23
C GLU A 189 -5.26 -22.33 17.88
N ALA A 190 -4.12 -22.00 17.26
CA ALA A 190 -3.20 -20.96 17.72
C ALA A 190 -3.88 -19.60 17.85
N ARG A 191 -4.70 -19.19 16.87
CA ARG A 191 -5.50 -17.95 16.93
C ARG A 191 -6.51 -17.96 18.07
N ALA A 192 -7.16 -19.10 18.32
CA ALA A 192 -8.09 -19.23 19.44
C ALA A 192 -7.37 -19.10 20.79
N LEU A 193 -6.18 -19.69 20.90
CA LEU A 193 -5.36 -19.63 22.11
C LEU A 193 -4.84 -18.22 22.39
N LEU A 194 -4.29 -17.52 21.38
CA LEU A 194 -3.88 -16.11 21.51
C LEU A 194 -5.04 -15.21 21.95
N ARG A 195 -6.25 -15.45 21.43
CA ARG A 195 -7.46 -14.74 21.88
C ARG A 195 -7.80 -15.02 23.34
N SER A 196 -7.68 -16.27 23.78
CA SER A 196 -7.92 -16.64 25.18
C SER A 196 -6.90 -16.03 26.16
N LEU A 197 -5.69 -15.74 25.67
CA LEU A 197 -4.64 -15.01 26.39
C LEU A 197 -4.84 -13.49 26.36
N GLY A 198 -5.93 -12.99 25.76
CA GLY A 198 -6.23 -11.56 25.66
C GLY A 198 -5.32 -10.80 24.68
N VAL A 199 -4.59 -11.49 23.81
CA VAL A 199 -3.69 -10.86 22.84
C VAL A 199 -4.50 -10.10 21.80
N LYS A 200 -4.25 -8.81 21.68
CA LYS A 200 -4.73 -7.95 20.58
C LYS A 200 -3.55 -7.67 19.65
N PRO A 201 -3.43 -8.40 18.52
CA PRO A 201 -2.28 -8.24 17.65
C PRO A 201 -2.31 -6.85 16.99
N PRO A 202 -1.15 -6.18 16.87
CA PRO A 202 -1.01 -4.95 16.10
C PRO A 202 -1.28 -5.24 14.62
N GLN A 203 -1.86 -4.26 13.90
CA GLN A 203 -2.08 -4.38 12.47
C GLN A 203 -0.88 -3.82 11.69
N PRO A 204 -0.45 -4.47 10.59
CA PRO A 204 -0.96 -5.74 10.07
C PRO A 204 -0.55 -6.95 10.93
N TRP A 205 -1.48 -7.87 11.14
CA TRP A 205 -1.22 -9.14 11.83
C TRP A 205 -1.22 -10.29 10.82
N SER A 206 -0.19 -11.14 10.80
CA SER A 206 -0.16 -12.33 9.96
C SER A 206 -0.62 -13.54 10.77
N ASP A 207 -1.44 -14.40 10.16
CA ASP A 207 -1.85 -15.69 10.72
C ASP A 207 -1.05 -16.87 10.15
N SER A 208 0.11 -16.57 9.54
CA SER A 208 1.09 -17.57 9.20
C SER A 208 1.61 -18.29 10.46
N LEU A 209 2.04 -19.54 10.30
CA LEU A 209 2.62 -20.31 11.40
C LEU A 209 3.84 -19.61 12.04
N PRO A 210 4.80 -19.01 11.31
CA PRO A 210 5.92 -18.28 11.93
C PRO A 210 5.46 -17.10 12.80
N SER A 211 4.48 -16.33 12.32
CA SER A 211 3.92 -15.22 13.09
C SER A 211 3.19 -15.71 14.34
N LEU A 212 2.36 -16.74 14.21
CA LEU A 212 1.63 -17.33 15.33
C LEU A 212 2.57 -17.94 16.38
N HIS A 213 3.64 -18.61 15.94
CA HIS A 213 4.69 -19.15 16.81
C HIS A 213 5.36 -18.04 17.62
N ALA A 214 5.84 -16.98 16.97
CA ALA A 214 6.50 -15.87 17.65
C ALA A 214 5.58 -15.21 18.71
N TRP A 215 4.29 -15.04 18.38
CA TRP A 215 3.29 -14.51 19.32
C TRP A 215 3.01 -15.43 20.50
N LEU A 216 2.88 -16.73 20.25
CA LEU A 216 2.66 -17.73 21.30
C LEU A 216 3.88 -17.83 22.23
N LEU A 217 5.09 -17.85 21.66
CA LEU A 217 6.34 -17.91 22.40
C LEU A 217 6.49 -16.69 23.33
N ALA A 218 6.19 -15.49 22.85
CA ALA A 218 6.21 -14.27 23.65
C ALA A 218 5.22 -14.28 24.83
N ARG A 219 4.21 -15.16 24.80
CA ARG A 219 3.16 -15.27 25.84
C ARG A 219 3.25 -16.54 26.68
N ALA A 220 4.08 -17.50 26.28
CA ALA A 220 4.24 -18.77 26.95
C ALA A 220 4.70 -18.62 28.42
N THR A 221 5.47 -17.57 28.71
CA THR A 221 6.00 -17.23 30.03
C THR A 221 5.04 -16.43 30.91
N GLU A 222 4.01 -15.80 30.33
CA GLU A 222 3.05 -14.94 31.03
C GLU A 222 1.71 -15.66 31.30
N ALA A 223 1.53 -16.84 30.71
CA ALA A 223 0.31 -17.63 30.84
C ALA A 223 0.22 -18.36 32.20
N GLY A 224 -0.98 -18.48 32.76
CA GLY A 224 -1.23 -19.34 33.91
C GLY A 224 -0.94 -20.82 33.59
N GLU A 225 -0.67 -21.65 34.62
CA GLU A 225 -0.13 -23.02 34.49
C GLU A 225 -0.84 -23.90 33.44
N HIS A 226 -2.19 -23.91 33.44
CA HIS A 226 -2.99 -24.65 32.44
C HIS A 226 -2.91 -24.08 31.02
N LEU A 227 -2.80 -22.76 30.88
CA LEU A 227 -2.68 -22.11 29.58
C LEU A 227 -1.25 -22.25 29.02
N SER A 228 -0.24 -22.21 29.89
CA SER A 228 1.16 -22.43 29.49
C SER A 228 1.34 -23.83 28.88
N THR A 229 0.79 -24.87 29.50
CA THR A 229 0.83 -26.25 28.95
C THR A 229 0.21 -26.33 27.55
N ARG A 230 -0.91 -25.65 27.32
CA ARG A 230 -1.57 -25.60 26.01
C ARG A 230 -0.78 -24.79 24.97
N VAL A 231 -0.15 -23.71 25.39
CA VAL A 231 0.72 -22.90 24.52
C VAL A 231 1.91 -23.72 24.03
N TRP A 232 2.59 -24.42 24.93
CA TRP A 232 3.71 -25.29 24.57
C TRP A 232 3.29 -26.42 23.64
N ALA A 233 2.15 -27.08 23.90
CA ALA A 233 1.65 -28.13 23.02
C ALA A 233 1.36 -27.64 21.58
N VAL A 234 0.86 -26.41 21.42
CA VAL A 234 0.66 -25.80 20.10
C VAL A 234 1.98 -25.40 19.47
N LEU A 235 2.92 -24.82 20.23
CA LEU A 235 4.26 -24.47 19.74
C LEU A 235 5.00 -25.71 19.21
N ASP A 236 5.00 -26.80 19.97
CA ASP A 236 5.62 -28.08 19.57
C ASP A 236 5.00 -28.59 18.26
N ARG A 237 3.68 -28.49 18.10
CA ARG A 237 3.02 -28.89 16.86
C ARG A 237 3.40 -28.00 15.68
N ILE A 238 3.54 -26.69 15.88
CA ILE A 238 3.99 -25.75 14.84
C ILE A 238 5.42 -26.10 14.40
N GLU A 239 6.32 -26.39 15.35
CA GLU A 239 7.71 -26.75 15.07
C GLU A 239 7.85 -28.12 14.38
N ASN A 240 6.91 -29.03 14.61
CA ASN A 240 6.85 -30.35 13.98
C ASN A 240 6.08 -30.37 12.65
N VAL A 241 5.52 -29.24 12.18
CA VAL A 241 4.93 -29.16 10.84
C VAL A 241 6.05 -29.48 9.84
N PRO A 242 5.84 -30.44 8.92
CA PRO A 242 6.86 -30.83 7.95
C PRO A 242 7.41 -29.61 7.20
N PRO A 243 8.72 -29.55 6.96
CA PRO A 243 9.37 -28.43 6.27
C PRO A 243 9.02 -28.32 4.77
N ASP A 244 8.28 -29.30 4.24
CA ASP A 244 7.76 -29.36 2.87
C ASP A 244 6.39 -28.66 2.78
N ASP A 245 6.36 -27.39 3.16
CA ASP A 245 5.21 -26.48 3.01
C ASP A 245 5.10 -26.06 1.54
N ASP A 246 3.93 -26.24 0.92
CA ASP A 246 3.64 -25.84 -0.47
C ASP A 246 4.00 -24.37 -0.74
N ARG A 247 3.86 -23.49 0.25
CA ARG A 247 4.30 -22.09 0.20
C ARG A 247 5.80 -21.98 -0.05
N ARG A 248 6.59 -22.79 0.65
CA ARG A 248 8.05 -22.79 0.55
C ARG A 248 8.49 -23.29 -0.82
N ASP A 249 7.87 -24.34 -1.31
CA ASP A 249 8.16 -24.89 -2.65
C ASP A 249 7.79 -23.92 -3.76
N VAL A 250 6.66 -23.24 -3.63
CA VAL A 250 6.24 -22.19 -4.56
C VAL A 250 7.18 -20.98 -4.49
N LEU A 251 7.58 -20.55 -3.29
CA LEU A 251 8.57 -19.47 -3.13
C LEU A 251 9.92 -19.86 -3.74
N ARG A 252 10.44 -21.07 -3.47
CA ARG A 252 11.71 -21.55 -4.04
C ARG A 252 11.67 -21.65 -5.55
N ARG A 253 10.59 -22.18 -6.14
CA ARG A 253 10.41 -22.22 -7.61
C ARG A 253 10.32 -20.83 -8.21
N THR A 254 9.58 -19.93 -7.55
CA THR A 254 9.45 -18.53 -7.96
C THR A 254 10.82 -17.85 -7.98
N LEU A 255 11.56 -17.96 -6.88
CA LEU A 255 12.89 -17.36 -6.73
C LEU A 255 13.91 -17.99 -7.68
N ALA A 256 13.89 -19.30 -7.91
CA ALA A 256 14.74 -19.95 -8.91
C ALA A 256 14.47 -19.40 -10.33
N GLY A 257 13.20 -19.16 -10.66
CA GLY A 257 12.81 -18.48 -11.90
C GLY A 257 13.40 -17.07 -11.98
N VAL A 258 13.32 -16.29 -10.90
CA VAL A 258 13.91 -14.93 -10.84
C VAL A 258 15.43 -14.96 -10.95
N ALA A 259 16.10 -15.89 -10.26
CA ALA A 259 17.55 -16.09 -10.32
C ALA A 259 18.02 -16.37 -11.75
N SER A 260 17.28 -17.20 -12.50
CA SER A 260 17.62 -17.53 -13.90
C SER A 260 17.63 -16.32 -14.83
N LEU A 261 16.88 -15.25 -14.47
CA LEU A 261 16.84 -13.99 -15.19
C LEU A 261 17.92 -12.99 -14.71
N SER A 262 18.70 -13.34 -13.68
CA SER A 262 19.71 -12.48 -13.06
C SER A 262 19.15 -11.12 -12.62
N ARG A 263 17.87 -11.06 -12.23
CA ARG A 263 17.22 -9.81 -11.78
C ARG A 263 17.40 -9.62 -10.27
N PRO A 264 17.48 -8.38 -9.77
CA PRO A 264 17.43 -8.13 -8.34
C PRO A 264 16.04 -8.50 -7.81
N CYS A 265 15.98 -9.09 -6.62
CA CYS A 265 14.74 -9.60 -6.04
C CYS A 265 14.51 -9.04 -4.63
N LEU A 266 13.28 -8.61 -4.37
CA LEU A 266 12.82 -8.19 -3.05
C LEU A 266 11.62 -9.04 -2.64
N VAL A 267 11.76 -9.82 -1.57
CA VAL A 267 10.66 -10.57 -0.96
C VAL A 267 10.07 -9.76 0.18
N VAL A 268 8.79 -9.43 0.11
CA VAL A 268 8.10 -8.67 1.16
C VAL A 268 7.21 -9.59 1.96
N ALA A 269 7.56 -9.75 3.24
CA ALA A 269 6.80 -10.48 4.22
C ALA A 269 5.88 -9.54 5.03
N PRO A 270 4.72 -10.00 5.51
CA PRO A 270 3.78 -9.15 6.24
C PRO A 270 4.28 -8.74 7.63
N THR A 271 5.12 -9.55 8.27
CA THR A 271 5.64 -9.32 9.63
C THR A 271 7.15 -9.58 9.71
N PRO A 272 7.83 -9.08 10.76
CA PRO A 272 9.24 -9.41 11.00
C PRO A 272 9.49 -10.91 11.20
N ALA A 273 8.59 -11.63 11.89
CA ALA A 273 8.71 -13.07 12.08
C ALA A 273 8.67 -13.83 10.75
N ASP A 274 7.75 -13.44 9.85
CA ASP A 274 7.69 -14.00 8.50
C ASP A 274 8.93 -13.66 7.68
N ALA A 275 9.47 -12.44 7.84
CA ALA A 275 10.67 -12.01 7.13
C ALA A 275 11.91 -12.80 7.57
N VAL A 276 12.13 -12.96 8.89
CA VAL A 276 13.24 -13.74 9.45
C VAL A 276 13.12 -15.20 9.04
N TYR A 277 11.94 -15.81 9.24
CA TYR A 277 11.69 -17.18 8.81
C TYR A 277 12.01 -17.36 7.33
N THR A 278 11.52 -16.45 6.47
CA THR A 278 11.79 -16.52 5.03
C THR A 278 13.27 -16.38 4.72
N ALA A 279 13.98 -15.46 5.38
CA ALA A 279 15.42 -15.29 5.17
C ALA A 279 16.22 -16.55 5.57
N ASP A 280 15.90 -17.15 6.72
CA ASP A 280 16.50 -18.40 7.18
C ASP A 280 16.26 -19.55 6.20
N GLN A 281 15.06 -19.65 5.64
CA GLN A 281 14.74 -20.66 4.62
C GLN A 281 15.53 -20.46 3.31
N LEU A 282 15.94 -19.24 3.00
CA LEU A 282 16.68 -18.91 1.79
C LEU A 282 18.20 -18.93 1.97
N ALA A 283 18.71 -18.93 3.21
CA ALA A 283 20.14 -18.89 3.52
C ALA A 283 20.96 -20.04 2.89
N GLY A 284 20.31 -21.17 2.57
CA GLY A 284 20.91 -22.31 1.86
C GLY A 284 20.67 -22.35 0.34
N SER A 285 20.13 -21.29 -0.26
CA SER A 285 19.77 -21.24 -1.68
C SER A 285 20.79 -20.44 -2.51
N ALA A 286 20.73 -20.56 -3.84
CA ALA A 286 21.54 -19.75 -4.75
C ALA A 286 21.23 -18.24 -4.66
N LEU A 287 20.13 -17.88 -4.01
CA LEU A 287 19.70 -16.51 -3.72
C LEU A 287 19.77 -16.22 -2.21
N ALA A 288 20.81 -16.72 -1.53
CA ALA A 288 21.02 -16.47 -0.10
C ALA A 288 20.86 -14.97 0.19
N PRO A 289 19.85 -14.59 0.97
CA PRO A 289 19.45 -13.21 1.03
C PRO A 289 20.46 -12.38 1.83
N VAL A 290 20.57 -11.11 1.46
CA VAL A 290 21.20 -10.05 2.27
C VAL A 290 20.30 -9.84 3.53
N PRO A 291 20.75 -9.17 4.61
CA PRO A 291 20.00 -9.09 5.87
C PRO A 291 18.56 -8.62 5.69
N VAL A 292 17.68 -9.10 6.57
CA VAL A 292 16.27 -8.69 6.62
C VAL A 292 16.15 -7.18 6.80
N ILE A 293 15.38 -6.52 5.94
CA ILE A 293 15.04 -5.11 6.10
C ILE A 293 13.74 -4.97 6.91
N ASP A 294 13.85 -4.44 8.12
CA ASP A 294 12.71 -4.14 8.98
C ASP A 294 12.80 -2.76 9.66
N ALA A 295 11.87 -2.51 10.59
CA ALA A 295 11.78 -1.24 11.31
C ALA A 295 12.96 -0.97 12.25
N THR A 296 13.80 -1.98 12.55
CA THR A 296 14.97 -1.83 13.41
C THR A 296 16.12 -1.12 12.68
N LEU A 297 16.15 -1.18 11.35
CA LEU A 297 17.10 -0.43 10.52
C LEU A 297 16.67 1.02 10.37
N SER A 298 17.64 1.95 10.40
CA SER A 298 17.36 3.36 10.11
C SER A 298 16.93 3.54 8.65
N ALA A 299 16.19 4.61 8.35
CA ALA A 299 15.79 4.91 6.97
C ALA A 299 16.99 5.05 6.01
N ALA A 300 18.12 5.55 6.50
CA ALA A 300 19.35 5.67 5.71
C ALA A 300 19.94 4.29 5.39
N ASP A 301 19.95 3.37 6.36
CA ASP A 301 20.44 2.00 6.15
C ASP A 301 19.54 1.23 5.19
N ARG A 302 18.21 1.36 5.33
CA ARG A 302 17.24 0.75 4.40
C ARG A 302 17.51 1.19 2.95
N ARG A 303 17.72 2.49 2.73
CA ARG A 303 18.11 3.03 1.42
C ARG A 303 19.44 2.48 0.93
N GLY A 304 20.44 2.42 1.81
CA GLY A 304 21.75 1.85 1.49
C GLY A 304 21.68 0.40 1.01
N VAL A 305 20.89 -0.44 1.69
CA VAL A 305 20.71 -1.84 1.29
C VAL A 305 19.98 -1.96 -0.05
N LEU A 306 18.90 -1.20 -0.26
CA LEU A 306 18.15 -1.24 -1.53
C LEU A 306 18.97 -0.71 -2.72
N ALA A 307 19.73 0.37 -2.52
CA ALA A 307 20.61 0.92 -3.54
C ALA A 307 21.77 -0.03 -3.90
N GLY A 308 22.20 -0.85 -2.93
CA GLY A 308 23.24 -1.86 -3.11
C GLY A 308 22.75 -3.19 -3.67
N LEU A 309 21.45 -3.35 -3.95
CA LEU A 309 20.87 -4.61 -4.41
C LEU A 309 21.31 -4.93 -5.85
N ALA A 310 22.25 -5.86 -5.98
CA ALA A 310 22.84 -6.24 -7.26
C ALA A 310 21.99 -7.28 -8.02
N LEU A 311 22.33 -7.46 -9.31
CA LEU A 311 21.76 -8.50 -10.16
C LEU A 311 21.93 -9.89 -9.53
N GLY A 312 20.85 -10.69 -9.52
CA GLY A 312 20.84 -12.02 -8.92
C GLY A 312 20.93 -12.05 -7.40
N GLN A 313 20.84 -10.91 -6.71
CA GLN A 313 20.69 -10.87 -5.25
C GLN A 313 19.22 -10.84 -4.84
N CYS A 314 18.95 -11.38 -3.65
CA CYS A 314 17.64 -11.35 -3.02
C CYS A 314 17.73 -10.66 -1.66
N VAL A 315 16.73 -9.86 -1.32
CA VAL A 315 16.56 -9.28 0.03
C VAL A 315 15.18 -9.66 0.53
N VAL A 316 15.06 -9.93 1.82
CA VAL A 316 13.76 -10.08 2.48
C VAL A 316 13.47 -8.80 3.28
N ALA A 317 12.26 -8.27 3.16
CA ALA A 317 11.85 -7.06 3.85
C ALA A 317 10.45 -7.18 4.45
N THR A 318 10.12 -6.27 5.35
CA THR A 318 8.76 -6.05 5.84
C THR A 318 8.14 -4.82 5.15
N PRO A 319 6.86 -4.48 5.34
CA PRO A 319 6.20 -3.36 4.66
C PRO A 319 6.69 -1.96 5.11
N VAL A 320 7.74 -1.89 5.92
CA VAL A 320 8.34 -0.64 6.45
C VAL A 320 9.03 0.21 5.38
N LEU A 321 9.04 -0.25 4.13
CA LEU A 321 9.67 0.41 2.99
C LEU A 321 8.83 1.55 2.40
N ASP A 322 7.77 1.99 3.10
CA ASP A 322 6.85 3.06 2.68
C ASP A 322 7.58 4.33 2.20
N ASP A 323 8.76 4.63 2.76
CA ASP A 323 9.57 5.80 2.41
C ASP A 323 10.56 5.59 1.25
N VAL A 324 10.74 4.36 0.77
CA VAL A 324 11.82 3.98 -0.18
C VAL A 324 11.36 3.14 -1.36
N TRP A 325 10.05 2.86 -1.50
CA TRP A 325 9.50 2.13 -2.65
C TRP A 325 9.92 2.69 -4.00
N HIS A 326 9.98 4.03 -4.13
CA HIS A 326 10.39 4.73 -5.34
C HIS A 326 11.89 4.61 -5.68
N GLU A 327 12.70 4.04 -4.78
CA GLU A 327 14.14 3.84 -4.93
C GLU A 327 14.49 2.39 -5.31
N LEU A 328 13.50 1.53 -5.60
CA LEU A 328 13.79 0.17 -6.05
C LEU A 328 14.57 0.17 -7.38
N PRO A 329 15.53 -0.75 -7.55
CA PRO A 329 16.26 -0.88 -8.81
C PRO A 329 15.34 -1.13 -10.00
N ILE A 330 15.67 -0.53 -11.15
CA ILE A 330 15.00 -0.82 -12.43
C ILE A 330 15.12 -2.31 -12.72
N GLY A 331 14.01 -2.92 -13.17
CA GLY A 331 14.00 -4.37 -13.44
C GLY A 331 14.02 -5.25 -12.19
N CYS A 332 13.77 -4.71 -11.00
CA CYS A 332 13.58 -5.52 -9.79
C CYS A 332 12.37 -6.46 -9.92
N VAL A 333 12.41 -7.60 -9.25
CA VAL A 333 11.25 -8.47 -9.05
C VAL A 333 10.82 -8.37 -7.60
N LEU A 334 9.57 -8.01 -7.39
CA LEU A 334 8.94 -7.93 -6.09
C LEU A 334 8.10 -9.19 -5.85
N VAL A 335 8.46 -9.98 -4.85
CA VAL A 335 7.67 -11.14 -4.43
C VAL A 335 6.93 -10.81 -3.14
N LEU A 336 5.61 -10.72 -3.22
CA LEU A 336 4.76 -10.46 -2.06
C LEU A 336 4.32 -11.81 -1.47
N LEU A 337 4.72 -12.08 -0.23
CA LEU A 337 4.16 -13.20 0.54
C LEU A 337 2.67 -12.94 0.83
N PRO A 338 1.89 -13.96 1.25
CA PRO A 338 0.51 -13.76 1.62
C PRO A 338 0.36 -12.67 2.67
N PHE A 339 -0.43 -11.66 2.36
CA PHE A 339 -0.84 -10.66 3.31
C PHE A 339 -2.22 -11.02 3.86
N PRO A 340 -2.52 -10.61 5.10
CA PRO A 340 -3.83 -10.81 5.69
C PRO A 340 -4.90 -10.11 4.84
N ASP A 341 -6.03 -10.80 4.66
CA ASP A 341 -7.19 -10.24 3.97
C ASP A 341 -7.61 -8.91 4.63
N GLY A 342 -7.92 -7.91 3.79
CA GLY A 342 -8.34 -6.59 4.24
C GLY A 342 -7.21 -5.67 4.75
N SER A 343 -5.95 -6.12 4.77
CA SER A 343 -4.82 -5.24 5.15
C SER A 343 -4.63 -4.05 4.21
N GLY A 344 -5.04 -4.17 2.94
CA GLY A 344 -4.84 -3.15 1.91
C GLY A 344 -3.36 -2.87 1.56
N LEU A 345 -2.42 -3.47 2.29
CA LEU A 345 -0.98 -3.28 2.13
C LEU A 345 -0.46 -3.76 0.78
N PRO A 346 -0.85 -4.94 0.26
CA PRO A 346 -0.45 -5.33 -1.09
C PRO A 346 -0.84 -4.30 -2.14
N GLY A 347 -2.04 -3.70 -2.03
CA GLY A 347 -2.50 -2.66 -2.93
C GLY A 347 -1.61 -1.42 -2.83
N ARG A 348 -1.41 -0.91 -1.61
CA ARG A 348 -0.53 0.24 -1.34
C ARG A 348 0.89 0.06 -1.87
N ILE A 349 1.45 -1.15 -1.75
CA ILE A 349 2.79 -1.45 -2.28
C ILE A 349 2.77 -1.39 -3.80
N VAL A 350 1.78 -2.00 -4.46
CA VAL A 350 1.62 -1.95 -5.92
C VAL A 350 1.46 -0.50 -6.41
N ASP A 351 0.67 0.31 -5.70
CA ASP A 351 0.47 1.72 -6.01
C ASP A 351 1.77 2.53 -5.84
N ALA A 352 2.54 2.25 -4.78
CA ALA A 352 3.79 2.97 -4.49
C ALA A 352 4.91 2.69 -5.51
N VAL A 353 4.84 1.56 -6.22
CA VAL A 353 5.84 1.12 -7.20
C VAL A 353 5.33 1.19 -8.65
N GLU A 354 4.15 1.76 -8.88
CA GLU A 354 3.45 1.78 -10.18
C GLU A 354 4.26 2.42 -11.32
N ASP A 355 5.16 3.34 -10.95
CA ASP A 355 5.97 4.14 -11.87
C ASP A 355 7.37 3.54 -12.12
N ILE A 356 7.72 2.40 -11.51
CA ILE A 356 9.05 1.80 -11.61
C ILE A 356 9.15 0.97 -12.89
N PRO A 357 9.97 1.38 -13.88
CA PRO A 357 10.00 0.70 -15.18
C PRO A 357 10.51 -0.73 -15.06
N GLY A 358 9.77 -1.65 -15.68
CA GLY A 358 10.17 -3.06 -15.79
C GLY A 358 10.14 -3.82 -14.47
N LEU A 359 9.42 -3.33 -13.46
CA LEU A 359 9.17 -4.06 -12.22
C LEU A 359 8.25 -5.26 -12.50
N ASP A 360 8.55 -6.43 -11.97
CA ASP A 360 7.60 -7.55 -11.96
C ASP A 360 7.12 -7.79 -10.54
N ILE A 361 5.82 -7.91 -10.34
CA ILE A 361 5.23 -8.19 -9.02
C ILE A 361 4.62 -9.59 -9.04
N ILE A 362 5.13 -10.46 -8.18
CA ILE A 362 4.64 -11.82 -8.00
C ILE A 362 3.95 -11.90 -6.64
N ARG A 363 2.65 -12.11 -6.64
CA ARG A 363 1.85 -12.28 -5.42
C ARG A 363 1.63 -13.75 -5.15
N LEU A 364 2.17 -14.25 -4.03
CA LEU A 364 1.85 -15.58 -3.55
C LEU A 364 0.49 -15.53 -2.86
N ARG A 365 -0.43 -16.39 -3.29
CA ARG A 365 -1.81 -16.40 -2.80
C ARG A 365 -2.17 -17.76 -2.25
N GLU A 366 -2.63 -17.78 -1.01
CA GLU A 366 -3.19 -18.98 -0.40
C GLU A 366 -4.52 -19.34 -1.07
N VAL A 367 -4.67 -20.60 -1.47
CA VAL A 367 -5.95 -21.18 -1.89
C VAL A 367 -6.26 -22.40 -1.01
N PRO A 368 -7.52 -22.60 -0.61
CA PRO A 368 -7.89 -23.78 0.15
C PRO A 368 -7.70 -25.04 -0.71
N SER A 369 -7.03 -26.06 -0.16
CA SER A 369 -6.87 -27.34 -0.84
C SER A 369 -8.26 -27.91 -1.18
N PRO A 370 -8.50 -28.37 -2.42
CA PRO A 370 -9.78 -28.97 -2.78
C PRO A 370 -10.01 -30.17 -1.86
N ALA A 371 -11.18 -30.21 -1.21
CA ALA A 371 -11.56 -31.34 -0.37
C ALA A 371 -11.38 -32.63 -1.17
N ALA A 372 -10.52 -33.54 -0.69
CA ALA A 372 -10.40 -34.87 -1.24
C ALA A 372 -11.80 -35.51 -1.15
N GLY A 373 -12.46 -35.64 -2.31
CA GLY A 373 -13.77 -36.24 -2.47
C GLY A 373 -13.74 -37.75 -2.32
#